data_AF-A0A366WEV2-F1
#
_entry.id   AF-A0A366WEV2-F1
#
_cell.length_a   1.000
_cell.length_b   1.000
_cell.length_c   1.000
_cell.angle_alpha   90.00
_cell.angle_beta   90.00
_cell.angle_gamma   90.00
#
_symmetry.space_group_name_H-M   'P 1'
#
loop_
_entity.id
_entity.type
_entity.pdbx_description
1 polymer ?
#
loop_
_entity_poly.entity_id
_entity_poly.type
_entity_poly.pdbx_seq_one_letter_code
_entity_poly.pdbx_strand_id
1 'polypeptide(L)'
;AAASGLHHVPEHARDPKVTSSFGTGELIKAALDDGAKKIIIGLGGSATNDGGMGMMSALGVRFLDQNNQEITANGAGLQDIVKIDIDDMDPRLQACEVLVACDVDNPLCGERGATHVFGPQKGATEQDIELLDKALLHYGQCIKQQLSIDVL
;
A
#
# COMPACT_ATOMS: atom_id res chain seq x y z
N ALA A 1 4.38 9.76 6.12
CA ALA A 1 4.40 9.72 7.60
C ALA A 1 3.19 10.34 8.29
N ALA A 2 2.69 11.53 7.91
CA ALA A 2 1.70 12.28 8.70
C ALA A 2 0.35 11.56 8.96
N ALA A 3 -0.06 10.62 8.12
CA ALA A 3 -1.26 9.80 8.33
C ALA A 3 -0.92 8.36 8.73
N SER A 4 0.12 7.80 8.10
CA SER A 4 0.42 6.35 8.15
C SER A 4 1.84 6.06 8.68
N GLY A 5 2.32 6.91 9.60
CA GLY A 5 3.70 6.93 10.08
C GLY A 5 3.96 6.09 11.32
N LEU A 6 5.18 5.55 11.43
CA LEU A 6 5.62 4.70 12.54
C LEU A 6 5.49 5.37 13.91
N HIS A 7 5.60 6.70 13.96
CA HIS A 7 5.47 7.50 15.18
C HIS A 7 4.02 7.62 15.70
N HIS A 8 3.01 7.27 14.90
CA HIS A 8 1.62 7.17 15.36
C HIS A 8 1.33 5.82 16.03
N VAL A 9 2.21 4.83 15.89
CA VAL A 9 2.00 3.48 16.41
C VAL A 9 3.00 3.22 17.55
N PRO A 10 2.54 3.11 18.80
CA PRO A 10 3.42 2.81 19.92
C PRO A 10 4.06 1.43 19.72
N GLU A 11 5.29 1.23 20.19
CA GLU A 11 6.09 0.04 19.89
C GLU A 11 5.38 -1.28 20.16
N HIS A 12 4.65 -1.37 21.27
CA HIS A 12 3.91 -2.57 21.66
C HIS A 12 2.69 -2.89 20.79
N ALA A 13 2.26 -1.94 19.95
CA ALA A 13 1.11 -2.09 19.04
C ALA A 13 1.53 -2.12 17.56
N ARG A 14 2.84 -2.17 17.29
CA ARG A 14 3.36 -2.27 15.92
C ARG A 14 3.10 -3.66 15.36
N ASP A 15 2.15 -3.74 14.43
CA ASP A 15 1.88 -4.96 13.68
C ASP A 15 1.64 -4.61 12.20
N PRO A 16 2.63 -4.87 11.31
CA PRO A 16 2.56 -4.50 9.91
C PRO A 16 1.49 -5.28 9.14
N LYS A 17 0.97 -6.38 9.70
CA LYS A 17 -0.15 -7.15 9.13
C LYS A 17 -1.45 -6.35 9.12
N VAL A 18 -1.67 -5.50 10.14
CA VAL A 18 -2.97 -4.81 10.34
C VAL A 18 -2.90 -3.31 10.06
N THR A 19 -1.71 -2.71 10.08
CA THR A 19 -1.54 -1.29 9.70
C THR A 19 -1.96 -1.05 8.25
N SER A 20 -2.55 0.11 7.99
CA SER A 20 -3.07 0.49 6.68
C SER A 20 -2.58 1.87 6.26
N SER A 21 -2.36 2.05 4.95
CA SER A 21 -2.01 3.32 4.33
C SER A 21 -3.22 4.19 3.98
N PHE A 22 -4.43 3.81 4.39
CA PHE A 22 -5.70 4.49 4.05
C PHE A 22 -5.66 6.00 4.26
N GLY A 23 -5.17 6.46 5.43
CA GLY A 23 -5.10 7.90 5.72
C GLY A 23 -4.16 8.67 4.77
N THR A 24 -3.18 8.01 4.15
CA THR A 24 -2.39 8.63 3.07
C THR A 24 -3.27 8.94 1.85
N GLY A 25 -4.16 8.02 1.48
CA GLY A 25 -5.09 8.23 0.38
C GLY A 25 -6.13 9.31 0.70
N GLU A 26 -6.56 9.43 1.95
CA GLU A 26 -7.41 10.55 2.39
C GLU A 26 -6.72 11.91 2.21
N LEU A 27 -5.42 12.02 2.54
CA LEU A 27 -4.66 13.26 2.30
C LEU A 27 -4.49 13.57 0.81
N ILE A 28 -4.28 12.55 -0.03
CA ILE A 28 -4.21 12.73 -1.49
C ILE A 28 -5.57 13.22 -2.00
N LYS A 29 -6.66 12.58 -1.57
CA LYS A 29 -8.03 12.97 -1.93
C LYS A 29 -8.32 14.42 -1.53
N ALA A 30 -7.95 14.82 -0.32
CA ALA A 30 -8.10 16.20 0.14
C ALA A 30 -7.33 17.19 -0.74
N ALA A 31 -6.10 16.86 -1.16
CA ALA A 31 -5.34 17.69 -2.08
C ALA A 31 -6.01 17.80 -3.47
N LEU A 32 -6.58 16.70 -3.97
CA LEU A 32 -7.34 16.69 -5.22
C LEU A 32 -8.65 17.49 -5.11
N ASP A 33 -9.30 17.47 -3.94
CA ASP A 33 -10.49 18.26 -3.63
C ASP A 33 -10.19 19.77 -3.66
N ASP A 34 -9.00 20.16 -3.19
CA ASP A 34 -8.48 21.53 -3.31
C ASP A 34 -7.97 21.87 -4.74
N GLY A 35 -8.13 20.96 -5.70
CA GLY A 35 -7.81 21.20 -7.10
C GLY A 35 -6.32 21.09 -7.44
N ALA A 36 -5.52 20.45 -6.58
CA ALA A 36 -4.11 20.22 -6.85
C ALA A 36 -3.90 19.55 -8.22
N LYS A 37 -2.93 20.06 -8.97
CA LYS A 37 -2.49 19.50 -10.27
C LYS A 37 -1.16 18.79 -10.18
N LYS A 38 -0.45 18.98 -9.06
CA LYS A 38 0.82 18.36 -8.74
C LYS A 38 0.83 18.01 -7.25
N ILE A 39 1.12 16.76 -6.93
CA ILE A 39 1.25 16.26 -5.57
C ILE A 39 2.64 15.67 -5.42
N ILE A 40 3.38 16.11 -4.39
CA ILE A 40 4.69 15.55 -4.04
C ILE A 40 4.52 14.76 -2.74
N ILE A 41 4.85 13.47 -2.76
CA ILE A 41 4.66 12.55 -1.64
C ILE A 41 6.02 12.10 -1.11
N GLY A 42 6.27 12.32 0.18
CA GLY A 42 7.41 11.72 0.89
C GLY A 42 7.01 10.39 1.56
N LEU A 43 7.65 9.28 1.18
CA LEU A 43 7.31 7.94 1.67
C LEU A 43 8.03 7.52 2.97
N GLY A 44 8.98 8.32 3.45
CA GLY A 44 9.76 7.99 4.64
C GLY A 44 8.94 7.79 5.92
N GLY A 45 9.40 6.88 6.79
CA GLY A 45 8.89 6.69 8.15
C GLY A 45 7.50 6.05 8.24
N SER A 46 7.14 5.16 7.31
CA SER A 46 5.84 4.47 7.32
C SER A 46 5.76 3.39 8.41
N ALA A 47 4.55 3.21 8.95
CA ALA A 47 4.21 2.06 9.80
C ALA A 47 3.75 0.84 8.98
N THR A 48 3.42 1.04 7.71
CA THR A 48 2.59 0.12 6.93
C THR A 48 3.39 -0.87 6.08
N ASN A 49 2.80 -2.04 5.81
CA ASN A 49 3.33 -3.03 4.86
C ASN A 49 2.21 -3.61 3.98
N ASP A 50 1.29 -2.75 3.55
CA ASP A 50 0.08 -3.07 2.79
C ASP A 50 0.22 -2.82 1.29
N GLY A 51 1.45 -2.61 0.79
CA GLY A 51 1.69 -2.35 -0.64
C GLY A 51 1.04 -1.06 -1.19
N GLY A 52 0.55 -0.17 -0.32
CA GLY A 52 -0.26 1.00 -0.75
C GLY A 52 -1.72 0.66 -1.05
N MET A 53 -2.17 -0.56 -0.72
CA MET A 53 -3.55 -0.99 -0.94
C MET A 53 -4.55 -0.09 -0.20
N GLY A 54 -4.31 0.23 1.08
CA GLY A 54 -5.17 1.15 1.83
C GLY A 54 -5.28 2.53 1.18
N MET A 55 -4.16 3.09 0.73
CA MET A 55 -4.11 4.37 0.01
C MET A 55 -4.98 4.33 -1.25
N MET A 56 -4.88 3.28 -2.06
CA MET A 56 -5.69 3.15 -3.27
C MET A 56 -7.17 2.90 -2.96
N SER A 57 -7.50 2.21 -1.87
CA SER A 57 -8.88 2.05 -1.40
C SER A 57 -9.53 3.38 -1.01
N ALA A 58 -8.82 4.26 -0.32
CA ALA A 58 -9.32 5.61 -0.03
C ALA A 58 -9.55 6.46 -1.30
N LEU A 59 -8.88 6.10 -2.39
CA LEU A 59 -8.99 6.71 -3.71
C LEU A 59 -9.95 5.98 -4.66
N GLY A 60 -10.76 5.04 -4.14
CA GLY A 60 -11.86 4.41 -4.88
C GLY A 60 -11.54 3.07 -5.54
N VAL A 61 -10.31 2.54 -5.40
CA VAL A 61 -9.98 1.19 -5.89
C VAL A 61 -10.53 0.14 -4.92
N ARG A 62 -11.26 -0.85 -5.43
CA ARG A 62 -11.76 -1.98 -4.63
C ARG A 62 -10.89 -3.20 -4.83
N PHE A 63 -10.52 -3.84 -3.73
CA PHE A 63 -9.80 -5.11 -3.72
C PHE A 63 -10.77 -6.18 -3.24
N LEU A 64 -11.00 -7.19 -4.07
CA LEU A 64 -12.08 -8.15 -3.86
C LEU A 64 -11.55 -9.57 -3.73
N ASP A 65 -12.17 -10.35 -2.85
CA ASP A 65 -11.90 -11.77 -2.66
C ASP A 65 -12.60 -12.66 -3.70
N GLN A 66 -12.46 -13.97 -3.55
CA GLN A 66 -13.11 -14.98 -4.39
C GLN A 66 -14.64 -14.94 -4.37
N ASN A 67 -15.25 -14.34 -3.34
CA ASN A 67 -16.68 -14.15 -3.19
C ASN A 67 -17.15 -12.78 -3.67
N ASN A 68 -16.25 -12.01 -4.30
CA ASN A 68 -16.49 -10.64 -4.76
C ASN A 68 -16.85 -9.68 -3.59
N GLN A 69 -16.30 -9.94 -2.40
CA GLN A 69 -16.40 -9.09 -1.21
C GLN A 69 -15.12 -8.27 -1.04
N GLU A 70 -15.25 -7.04 -0.53
CA GLU A 70 -14.08 -6.21 -0.23
C GLU A 70 -13.25 -6.82 0.89
N ILE A 71 -11.94 -6.96 0.63
CA ILE A 71 -10.99 -7.42 1.64
C ILE A 71 -10.59 -6.27 2.56
N THR A 72 -10.02 -6.61 3.73
CA THR A 72 -9.43 -5.58 4.59
C THR A 72 -8.16 -5.04 3.93
N ALA A 73 -8.11 -3.73 3.69
CA ALA A 73 -7.00 -3.07 3.01
C ALA A 73 -5.76 -2.87 3.94
N ASN A 74 -5.11 -3.97 4.31
CA ASN A 74 -3.89 -4.02 5.13
C ASN A 74 -2.90 -5.10 4.63
N GLY A 75 -1.76 -5.27 5.32
CA GLY A 75 -0.73 -6.23 4.92
C GLY A 75 -1.21 -7.69 4.85
N ALA A 76 -2.03 -8.13 5.80
CA ALA A 76 -2.57 -9.50 5.80
C ALA A 76 -3.57 -9.73 4.66
N GLY A 77 -4.43 -8.74 4.37
CA GLY A 77 -5.45 -8.86 3.34
C GLY A 77 -4.90 -9.01 1.92
N LEU A 78 -3.64 -8.59 1.67
CA LEU A 78 -2.99 -8.72 0.36
C LEU A 78 -3.07 -10.13 -0.22
N GLN A 79 -3.00 -11.17 0.61
CA GLN A 79 -3.06 -12.57 0.16
C GLN A 79 -4.43 -13.00 -0.38
N ASP A 80 -5.49 -12.28 0.00
CA ASP A 80 -6.87 -12.64 -0.32
C ASP A 80 -7.36 -11.98 -1.62
N ILE A 81 -6.52 -11.16 -2.27
CA ILE A 81 -6.87 -10.45 -3.50
C ILE A 81 -7.13 -11.45 -4.63
N VAL A 82 -8.32 -11.38 -5.22
CA VAL A 82 -8.68 -12.09 -6.46
C VAL A 82 -8.95 -11.10 -7.58
N LYS A 83 -9.54 -9.93 -7.29
CA LYS A 83 -9.82 -8.89 -8.28
C LYS A 83 -9.42 -7.51 -7.76
N ILE A 84 -8.77 -6.73 -8.62
CA ILE A 84 -8.49 -5.30 -8.45
C ILE A 84 -9.45 -4.55 -9.37
N ASP A 85 -10.43 -3.88 -8.79
CA ASP A 85 -11.45 -3.13 -9.49
C ASP A 85 -11.17 -1.63 -9.38
N ILE A 86 -10.92 -1.00 -10.53
CA ILE A 86 -10.52 0.41 -10.65
C ILE A 86 -11.63 1.29 -11.22
N ASP A 87 -12.86 0.76 -11.38
CA ASP A 87 -13.96 1.48 -12.04
C ASP A 87 -14.33 2.77 -11.29
N ASP A 88 -14.22 2.75 -9.96
CA ASP A 88 -14.53 3.88 -9.08
C ASP A 88 -13.27 4.68 -8.65
N MET A 89 -12.11 4.40 -9.26
CA MET A 89 -10.86 5.11 -8.97
C MET A 89 -11.00 6.61 -9.28
N ASP A 90 -10.53 7.47 -8.38
CA ASP A 90 -10.62 8.92 -8.52
C ASP A 90 -10.01 9.38 -9.86
N PRO A 91 -10.83 9.86 -10.81
CA PRO A 91 -10.37 10.14 -12.17
C PRO A 91 -9.38 11.32 -12.22
N ARG A 92 -9.33 12.15 -11.17
CA ARG A 92 -8.40 13.28 -11.08
C ARG A 92 -6.95 12.82 -10.97
N LEU A 93 -6.70 11.59 -10.52
CA LEU A 93 -5.36 11.00 -10.48
C LEU A 93 -4.72 10.94 -11.87
N GLN A 94 -5.50 10.74 -12.94
CA GLN A 94 -4.98 10.71 -14.31
C GLN A 94 -4.52 12.10 -14.79
N ALA A 95 -5.11 13.17 -14.25
CA ALA A 95 -4.82 14.54 -14.62
C ALA A 95 -3.85 15.25 -13.66
N CYS A 96 -3.47 14.59 -12.56
CA CYS A 96 -2.57 15.12 -11.55
C CYS A 96 -1.18 14.51 -11.71
N GLU A 97 -0.14 15.35 -11.76
CA GLU A 97 1.23 14.87 -11.67
C GLU A 97 1.52 14.43 -10.23
N VAL A 98 1.82 13.14 -10.03
CA VAL A 98 2.19 12.60 -8.72
C VAL A 98 3.69 12.28 -8.74
N LEU A 99 4.46 13.02 -7.92
CA LEU A 99 5.88 12.77 -7.72
C LEU A 99 6.10 12.14 -6.36
N VAL A 100 6.85 11.04 -6.34
CA VAL A 100 7.17 10.31 -5.13
C VAL A 100 8.64 10.49 -4.82
N ALA A 101 8.95 11.05 -3.65
CA ALA A 101 10.31 11.11 -3.15
C ALA A 101 10.67 9.74 -2.55
N CYS A 102 11.44 8.96 -3.30
CA CYS A 102 11.98 7.66 -2.91
C CYS A 102 13.51 7.73 -2.89
N ASP A 103 14.11 7.38 -1.75
CA ASP A 103 15.56 7.41 -1.50
C ASP A 103 16.20 6.01 -1.52
N VAL A 104 15.41 4.98 -1.85
CA VAL A 104 15.82 3.57 -1.87
C VAL A 104 15.43 2.88 -3.19
N ASP A 105 16.16 1.83 -3.55
CA ASP A 105 15.98 1.02 -4.78
C ASP A 105 15.44 -0.39 -4.51
N ASN A 106 14.93 -0.63 -3.30
CA ASN A 106 14.38 -1.93 -2.89
C ASN A 106 13.14 -2.30 -3.72
N PRO A 107 13.07 -3.52 -4.29
CA PRO A 107 11.88 -4.00 -5.00
C PRO A 107 10.70 -4.25 -4.05
N LEU A 108 9.55 -4.59 -4.62
CA LEU A 108 8.32 -4.85 -3.86
C LEU A 108 8.50 -6.02 -2.88
N CYS A 109 9.07 -7.14 -3.33
CA CYS A 109 9.25 -8.37 -2.55
C CYS A 109 10.60 -9.04 -2.83
N GLY A 110 10.89 -10.13 -2.12
CA GLY A 110 12.14 -10.91 -2.18
C GLY A 110 13.15 -10.49 -1.11
N GLU A 111 14.37 -11.06 -1.16
CA GLU A 111 15.39 -10.88 -0.10
C GLU A 111 15.79 -9.43 0.14
N ARG A 112 15.73 -8.58 -0.90
CA ARG A 112 15.95 -7.12 -0.81
C ARG A 112 14.64 -6.32 -0.80
N GLY A 113 13.50 -7.00 -0.72
CA GLY A 113 12.17 -6.41 -0.85
C GLY A 113 11.73 -5.60 0.36
N ALA A 114 10.60 -4.92 0.22
CA ALA A 114 10.07 -3.99 1.22
C ALA A 114 9.88 -4.65 2.60
N THR A 115 9.31 -5.86 2.63
CA THR A 115 9.05 -6.59 3.88
C THR A 115 10.35 -7.02 4.57
N HIS A 116 11.29 -7.63 3.83
CA HIS A 116 12.55 -8.11 4.41
C HIS A 116 13.40 -6.97 4.97
N VAL A 117 13.47 -5.84 4.27
CA VAL A 117 14.36 -4.73 4.64
C VAL A 117 13.73 -3.80 5.67
N PHE A 118 12.44 -3.47 5.53
CA PHE A 118 11.79 -2.46 6.36
C PHE A 118 10.73 -3.03 7.32
N GLY A 119 10.37 -4.31 7.23
CA GLY A 119 9.41 -4.97 8.12
C GLY A 119 9.87 -5.04 9.59
N PRO A 120 11.13 -5.41 9.91
CA PRO A 120 11.58 -5.55 11.30
C PRO A 120 11.38 -4.29 12.15
N GLN A 121 11.72 -3.11 11.62
CA GLN A 121 11.52 -1.83 12.32
C GLN A 121 10.03 -1.46 12.52
N LYS A 122 9.13 -2.08 11.74
CA LYS A 122 7.67 -1.94 11.84
C LYS A 122 7.03 -3.00 12.72
N GLY A 123 7.82 -3.86 13.39
CA GLY A 123 7.33 -4.90 14.29
C GLY A 123 7.10 -6.27 13.64
N ALA A 124 7.55 -6.50 12.40
CA ALA A 124 7.45 -7.82 11.77
C ALA A 124 8.39 -8.84 12.44
N THR A 125 7.86 -9.98 12.84
CA THR A 125 8.66 -11.18 13.17
C THR A 125 9.15 -11.88 11.89
N GLU A 126 10.05 -12.86 12.02
CA GLU A 126 10.50 -13.66 10.87
C GLU A 126 9.33 -14.35 10.14
N GLN A 127 8.33 -14.84 10.90
CA GLN A 127 7.11 -15.44 10.33
C GLN A 127 6.24 -14.41 9.61
N ASP A 128 6.11 -13.20 10.17
CA ASP A 128 5.39 -12.11 9.50
C ASP A 128 6.10 -11.69 8.21
N ILE A 129 7.43 -11.71 8.18
CA ILE A 129 8.20 -11.39 6.99
C ILE A 129 7.91 -12.38 5.86
N GLU A 130 7.96 -13.68 6.13
CA GLU A 130 7.63 -14.69 5.13
C GLU A 130 6.19 -14.57 4.62
N LEU A 131 5.25 -14.29 5.52
CA LEU A 131 3.84 -14.11 5.18
C LEU A 131 3.63 -12.89 4.28
N LEU A 132 4.12 -11.73 4.72
CA LEU A 132 3.92 -10.45 4.04
C LEU A 132 4.69 -10.37 2.72
N ASP A 133 5.87 -10.98 2.61
CA ASP A 133 6.62 -11.04 1.35
C ASP A 133 5.88 -11.87 0.29
N LYS A 134 5.33 -13.04 0.68
CA LYS A 134 4.46 -13.84 -0.21
C LYS A 134 3.19 -13.09 -0.60
N ALA A 135 2.58 -12.37 0.33
CA ALA A 135 1.38 -11.59 0.07
C ALA A 135 1.67 -10.42 -0.90
N LEU A 136 2.82 -9.74 -0.78
CA LEU A 136 3.25 -8.72 -1.74
C LEU A 136 3.59 -9.30 -3.11
N LEU A 137 4.20 -10.49 -3.18
CA LEU A 137 4.44 -11.18 -4.43
C LEU A 137 3.12 -11.51 -5.15
N HIS A 138 2.14 -12.04 -4.41
CA HIS A 138 0.79 -12.29 -4.93
C HIS A 138 0.13 -11.00 -5.43
N TYR A 139 0.20 -9.93 -4.64
CA TYR A 139 -0.31 -8.62 -5.03
C TYR A 139 0.31 -8.08 -6.33
N GLY A 140 1.65 -8.15 -6.45
CA GLY A 140 2.34 -7.75 -7.67
C GLY A 140 1.96 -8.58 -8.88
N GLN A 141 1.72 -9.89 -8.70
CA GLN A 141 1.20 -10.76 -9.76
C GLN A 141 -0.22 -10.36 -10.18
N CYS A 142 -1.12 -10.05 -9.24
CA CYS A 142 -2.46 -9.55 -9.54
C CYS A 142 -2.42 -8.23 -10.33
N ILE A 143 -1.57 -7.28 -9.92
CA ILE A 143 -1.38 -6.02 -10.65
C ILE A 143 -0.94 -6.30 -12.10
N LYS A 144 0.06 -7.15 -12.28
CA LYS A 144 0.58 -7.50 -13.61
C LYS A 144 -0.48 -8.14 -14.49
N GLN A 145 -1.24 -9.08 -13.95
CA GLN A 145 -2.26 -9.82 -14.71
C GLN A 145 -3.48 -8.98 -15.07
N GLN A 146 -3.92 -8.11 -14.16
CA GLN A 146 -5.21 -7.40 -14.29
C GLN A 146 -5.05 -5.98 -14.83
N LEU A 147 -3.94 -5.32 -14.53
CA LEU A 147 -3.66 -3.94 -14.93
C LEU A 147 -2.56 -3.83 -15.99
N SER A 148 -1.91 -4.93 -16.37
CA SER A 148 -0.82 -4.96 -17.35
C SER A 148 0.39 -4.08 -16.97
N ILE A 149 0.65 -3.90 -15.68
CA ILE A 149 1.78 -3.12 -15.14
C ILE A 149 2.71 -4.06 -14.37
N ASP A 150 4.00 -4.05 -14.68
CA ASP A 150 5.00 -4.85 -13.96
C ASP A 150 5.59 -4.05 -12.79
N VAL A 151 5.45 -4.57 -11.57
CA VAL A 151 5.88 -3.92 -10.31
C VAL A 151 6.81 -4.80 -9.46
N LEU A 152 7.21 -5.96 -9.98
CA LEU A 152 8.07 -6.94 -9.32
C LEU A 152 9.54 -6.76 -9.70
#